data_AF-A0A7C6EE13-F1
#
_entry.id   AF-A0A7C6EE13-F1
#
_cell.length_a   1.000
_cell.length_b   1.000
_cell.length_c   1.000
_cell.angle_alpha   90.00
_cell.angle_beta   90.00
_cell.angle_gamma   90.00
#
_symmetry.space_group_name_H-M   'P 1'
#
loop_
_entity.id
_entity.type
_entity.pdbx_description
1 polymer ?
#
loop_
_entity_poly.entity_id
_entity_poly.type
_entity_poly.pdbx_seq_one_letter_code
_entity_poly.pdbx_strand_id
1 'polypeptide(L)'
;MPLFAFLHPIWQIGVFILGVLVAHIGMQKKSLVKAFPLKRHRTLGWIFLILIVLGAFLGKVINNNLKAHAIQLKLSGHQPIGIIIIGLVALAIIFSEVGITNRKKFAGIIGWHPWLNILALGFLVAQAFIGILALIEYK
;
A
#
# COMPACT_ATOMS: atom_id res chain seq x y z
N MET A 1 -25.84 7.41 -5.24
CA MET A 1 -24.42 7.77 -4.98
C MET A 1 -23.74 8.04 -6.31
N PRO A 2 -22.92 9.08 -6.42
CA PRO A 2 -22.21 9.37 -7.66
C PRO A 2 -21.29 8.21 -8.08
N LEU A 3 -21.28 7.85 -9.36
CA LEU A 3 -20.51 6.72 -9.94
C LEU A 3 -19.03 6.74 -9.53
N PHE A 4 -18.45 7.93 -9.36
CA PHE A 4 -17.06 8.10 -8.94
C PHE A 4 -16.74 7.55 -7.54
N ALA A 5 -17.73 7.43 -6.65
CA ALA A 5 -17.54 6.83 -5.32
C ALA A 5 -17.33 5.31 -5.39
N PHE A 6 -17.78 4.65 -6.47
CA PHE A 6 -17.57 3.21 -6.70
C PHE A 6 -16.27 2.90 -7.44
N LEU A 7 -15.73 3.85 -8.20
CA LEU A 7 -14.47 3.68 -8.92
C LEU A 7 -13.28 3.50 -7.96
N HIS A 8 -13.31 4.17 -6.80
CA HIS A 8 -12.22 4.08 -5.83
C HIS A 8 -12.09 2.70 -5.18
N PRO A 9 -13.16 2.07 -4.64
CA PRO A 9 -13.10 0.68 -4.19
C PRO A 9 -12.60 -0.30 -5.26
N ILE A 10 -13.03 -0.16 -6.52
CA ILE A 10 -12.57 -1.03 -7.62
C ILE A 10 -11.07 -0.85 -7.87
N TRP A 11 -10.60 0.41 -7.92
CA TRP A 11 -9.17 0.72 -8.00
C TRP A 11 -8.39 0.07 -6.85
N GLN A 12 -8.92 0.17 -5.62
CA GLN A 12 -8.28 -0.40 -4.44
C GLN A 12 -8.19 -1.93 -4.50
N ILE A 13 -9.12 -2.64 -5.14
CA ILE A 13 -9.01 -4.09 -5.36
C ILE A 13 -7.81 -4.42 -6.24
N GLY A 14 -7.63 -3.70 -7.36
CA GLY A 14 -6.47 -3.89 -8.24
C GLY A 14 -5.14 -3.60 -7.53
N VAL A 15 -5.11 -2.51 -6.75
CA VAL A 15 -3.98 -2.13 -5.92
C VAL A 15 -3.70 -3.20 -4.85
N PHE A 16 -4.74 -3.75 -4.23
CA PHE A 16 -4.62 -4.81 -3.23
C PHE A 16 -3.96 -6.07 -3.82
N ILE A 17 -4.43 -6.53 -4.98
CA ILE A 17 -3.86 -7.69 -5.69
C ILE A 17 -2.38 -7.45 -5.99
N LEU A 18 -2.03 -6.26 -6.50
CA LEU A 18 -0.63 -5.91 -6.74
C LEU A 18 0.19 -5.88 -5.43
N GLY A 19 -0.37 -5.34 -4.35
CA GLY A 19 0.25 -5.32 -3.03
C GLY A 19 0.55 -6.71 -2.50
N VAL A 20 -0.37 -7.66 -2.66
CA VAL A 20 -0.16 -9.09 -2.33
C VAL A 20 0.99 -9.67 -3.15
N LEU A 21 1.06 -9.40 -4.46
CA LEU A 21 2.14 -9.87 -5.32
C LEU A 21 3.50 -9.30 -4.90
N VAL A 22 3.57 -7.98 -4.64
CA VAL A 22 4.79 -7.32 -4.16
C VAL A 22 5.24 -7.92 -2.83
N ALA A 23 4.32 -8.05 -1.86
CA ALA A 23 4.63 -8.64 -0.57
C ALA A 23 5.11 -10.09 -0.70
N HIS A 24 4.43 -10.90 -1.51
CA HIS A 24 4.81 -12.28 -1.76
C HIS A 24 6.25 -12.38 -2.31
N ILE A 25 6.60 -11.60 -3.33
CA ILE A 25 7.95 -11.56 -3.90
C ILE A 25 8.96 -11.07 -2.85
N GLY A 26 8.61 -10.06 -2.06
CA GLY A 26 9.46 -9.50 -1.01
C GLY A 26 9.78 -10.49 0.11
N MET A 27 8.83 -11.37 0.44
CA MET A 27 8.95 -12.39 1.50
C MET A 27 9.70 -13.66 1.08
N GLN A 28 9.89 -13.93 -0.21
CA GLN A 28 10.57 -15.15 -0.64
C GLN A 28 12.00 -15.19 -0.09
N LYS A 29 12.39 -16.23 0.66
CA LYS A 29 13.78 -16.41 1.19
C LYS A 29 14.87 -16.19 0.13
N LYS A 30 14.58 -16.50 -1.14
CA LYS A 30 15.50 -16.26 -2.27
C LYS A 30 15.76 -14.76 -2.54
N SER A 31 14.86 -13.85 -2.17
CA SER A 31 15.06 -12.39 -2.24
C SER A 31 16.16 -11.92 -1.29
N LEU A 32 16.31 -12.57 -0.14
CA LEU A 32 17.38 -12.30 0.83
C LEU A 32 18.74 -12.89 0.41
N VAL A 33 18.75 -13.90 -0.48
CA VAL A 33 19.96 -14.63 -0.90
C VAL A 33 20.41 -14.27 -2.31
N LYS A 34 19.53 -13.84 -3.21
CA LYS A 34 19.87 -13.46 -4.60
C LYS A 34 19.43 -12.02 -4.90
N ALA A 35 20.14 -11.31 -5.77
CA ALA A 35 19.81 -9.93 -6.16
C ALA A 35 18.62 -9.84 -7.14
N PHE A 36 18.38 -10.90 -7.92
CA PHE A 36 17.36 -10.92 -8.98
C PHE A 36 15.91 -10.72 -8.48
N PRO A 37 15.45 -11.37 -7.38
CA PRO A 37 14.10 -11.15 -6.86
C PRO A 37 13.91 -9.74 -6.28
N LEU A 38 14.98 -9.12 -5.75
CA LEU A 38 14.95 -7.76 -5.23
C LEU A 38 14.76 -6.71 -6.33
N LYS A 39 15.32 -6.93 -7.54
CA LYS A 39 15.10 -6.03 -8.69
C LYS A 39 13.63 -6.05 -9.13
N ARG A 40 13.02 -7.23 -9.22
CA ARG A 40 11.60 -7.37 -9.57
C ARG A 40 10.69 -6.78 -8.49
N HIS A 41 11.00 -7.05 -7.21
CA HIS A 41 10.31 -6.43 -6.07
C HIS A 41 10.38 -4.90 -6.16
N ARG A 42 11.56 -4.33 -6.40
CA ARG A 42 11.74 -2.88 -6.55
C ARG A 42 10.87 -2.29 -7.64
N THR A 43 10.89 -2.86 -8.85
CA THR A 43 10.11 -2.33 -9.97
C THR A 43 8.61 -2.38 -9.68
N LEU A 44 8.11 -3.54 -9.22
CA LEU A 44 6.70 -3.68 -8.86
C LEU A 44 6.32 -2.84 -7.64
N GLY A 45 7.24 -2.67 -6.69
CA GLY A 45 7.10 -1.82 -5.52
C GLY A 45 6.94 -0.36 -5.89
N TRP A 46 7.72 0.15 -6.84
CA TRP A 46 7.54 1.51 -7.36
C TRP A 46 6.19 1.70 -8.05
N ILE A 47 5.77 0.73 -8.89
CA ILE A 47 4.44 0.75 -9.51
C ILE A 47 3.36 0.77 -8.43
N PHE A 48 3.48 -0.11 -7.43
CA PHE A 48 2.55 -0.17 -6.31
C PHE A 48 2.51 1.14 -5.52
N LEU A 49 3.66 1.73 -5.21
CA LEU A 49 3.79 3.01 -4.51
C LEU A 49 3.09 4.13 -5.28
N ILE A 50 3.29 4.21 -6.60
CA ILE A 50 2.62 5.20 -7.45
C ILE A 50 1.10 5.00 -7.39
N LEU A 51 0.62 3.76 -7.52
CA LEU A 51 -0.81 3.48 -7.51
C LEU A 51 -1.49 3.75 -6.16
N ILE A 52 -0.83 3.48 -5.03
CA ILE A 52 -1.37 3.83 -3.69
C ILE A 52 -1.40 5.34 -3.47
N VAL A 53 -0.40 6.09 -3.97
CA VAL A 53 -0.37 7.56 -3.88
C VAL A 53 -1.49 8.17 -4.74
N LEU A 54 -1.66 7.69 -5.97
CA LEU A 54 -2.77 8.11 -6.84
C LEU A 54 -4.12 7.74 -6.22
N GLY A 55 -4.23 6.54 -5.64
CA GLY A 55 -5.42 6.11 -4.90
C GLY A 55 -5.74 7.04 -3.73
N ALA A 56 -4.74 7.41 -2.92
CA ALA A 56 -4.93 8.34 -1.81
C ALA A 56 -5.40 9.73 -2.27
N PHE A 57 -4.83 10.25 -3.38
CA PHE A 57 -5.28 11.51 -3.97
C PHE A 57 -6.72 11.41 -4.46
N LEU A 58 -7.07 10.34 -5.18
CA LEU A 58 -8.44 10.08 -5.65
C LEU A 58 -9.43 10.01 -4.47
N GLY A 59 -9.06 9.31 -3.39
CA GLY A 59 -9.87 9.22 -2.18
C GLY A 59 -10.12 10.60 -1.53
N LYS A 60 -9.11 11.48 -1.53
CA LYS A 60 -9.25 12.86 -1.04
C LYS A 60 -10.20 13.67 -1.93
N VAL A 61 -10.08 13.57 -3.25
CA VAL A 61 -10.98 14.25 -4.21
C VAL A 61 -12.42 13.78 -4.02
N ILE A 62 -12.66 12.47 -3.88
CA ILE A 62 -13.98 11.92 -3.64
C ILE A 62 -14.56 12.43 -2.32
N ASN A 63 -13.79 12.40 -1.24
CA ASN A 63 -14.23 12.90 0.07
C ASN A 63 -14.60 14.40 0.00
N ASN A 64 -13.81 15.21 -0.69
CA ASN A 64 -14.12 16.63 -0.86
C ASN A 64 -15.41 16.84 -1.67
N ASN A 65 -15.61 16.08 -2.75
CA ASN A 65 -16.83 16.13 -3.54
C ASN A 65 -18.07 15.68 -2.74
N LEU A 66 -17.95 14.60 -1.96
CA LEU A 66 -19.05 14.14 -1.10
C LEU A 66 -19.41 15.19 -0.04
N LYS A 67 -18.41 15.80 0.60
CA LYS A 67 -18.62 16.91 1.55
C LYS A 67 -19.31 18.12 0.90
N ALA A 68 -18.97 18.44 -0.35
CA ALA A 68 -19.64 19.51 -1.10
C ALA A 68 -21.13 19.22 -1.35
N HIS A 69 -21.54 17.94 -1.33
CA HIS A 69 -22.94 17.51 -1.44
C HIS A 69 -23.57 17.19 -0.07
N ALA A 70 -23.01 17.70 1.04
CA ALA A 70 -23.43 17.44 2.41
C ALA A 70 -23.41 15.95 2.83
N ILE A 71 -22.67 15.11 2.10
CA ILE A 71 -22.48 13.70 2.40
C ILE A 71 -21.19 13.54 3.23
N GLN A 72 -21.32 13.06 4.48
CA GLN A 72 -20.18 12.82 5.36
C GLN A 72 -19.96 11.33 5.62
N LEU A 73 -18.87 10.77 5.08
CA LEU A 73 -18.41 9.43 5.43
C LEU A 73 -17.52 9.48 6.67
N LYS A 74 -17.79 8.62 7.66
CA LYS A 74 -16.93 8.45 8.84
C LYS A 74 -15.69 7.63 8.48
N LEU A 75 -14.67 8.30 7.95
CA LEU A 75 -13.39 7.68 7.57
C LEU A 75 -12.30 7.88 8.64
N SER A 76 -12.70 7.94 9.93
CA SER A 76 -11.75 8.14 11.03
C SER A 76 -10.70 7.02 11.03
N GLY A 77 -9.41 7.39 11.07
CA GLY A 77 -8.30 6.44 11.00
C GLY A 77 -7.95 5.91 9.60
N HIS A 78 -8.83 6.01 8.60
CA HIS A 78 -8.55 5.51 7.25
C HIS A 78 -7.39 6.25 6.56
N GLN A 79 -7.35 7.58 6.67
CA GLN A 79 -6.29 8.39 6.07
C GLN A 79 -4.92 8.23 6.76
N PRO A 80 -4.82 8.26 8.11
CA PRO A 80 -3.57 7.96 8.80
C PRO A 80 -2.97 6.60 8.44
N ILE A 81 -3.81 5.55 8.36
CA ILE A 81 -3.35 4.22 7.96
C ILE A 81 -2.79 4.24 6.54
N GLY A 82 -3.43 4.95 5.60
CA GLY A 82 -2.90 5.10 4.24
C GLY A 82 -1.52 5.73 4.18
N ILE A 83 -1.26 6.75 5.01
CA ILE A 83 0.07 7.39 5.12
C ILE A 83 1.11 6.39 5.66
N ILE A 84 0.74 5.60 6.67
CA ILE A 84 1.62 4.56 7.24
C ILE A 84 1.97 3.52 6.18
N ILE A 85 1.00 3.04 5.40
CA ILE A 85 1.23 2.08 4.30
C ILE A 85 2.22 2.65 3.28
N ILE A 86 2.01 3.89 2.83
CA ILE A 86 2.91 4.57 1.89
C ILE A 86 4.35 4.61 2.44
N GLY A 87 4.51 4.97 3.72
CA GLY A 87 5.81 4.99 4.38
C GLY A 87 6.48 3.61 4.46
N LEU A 88 5.73 2.58 4.83
CA LEU A 88 6.24 1.20 4.91
C LEU A 88 6.66 0.67 3.54
N VAL A 89 5.88 0.95 2.49
CA VAL A 89 6.19 0.54 1.11
C VAL A 89 7.43 1.26 0.60
N ALA A 90 7.52 2.57 0.81
CA ALA A 90 8.70 3.35 0.43
C ALA A 90 9.97 2.83 1.13
N LEU A 91 9.88 2.54 2.43
CA LEU A 91 10.99 1.97 3.18
C LEU A 91 11.39 0.58 2.70
N ALA A 92 10.41 -0.27 2.36
CA ALA A 92 10.68 -1.59 1.78
C ALA A 92 11.42 -1.48 0.43
N ILE A 93 11.05 -0.52 -0.42
CA ILE A 93 11.75 -0.25 -1.68
C ILE A 93 13.20 0.21 -1.43
N ILE A 94 13.41 1.12 -0.47
CA ILE A 94 14.75 1.57 -0.08
C ILE A 94 15.60 0.39 0.41
N PHE A 95 15.04 -0.49 1.23
CA PHE A 95 15.75 -1.66 1.74
C PHE A 95 16.10 -2.63 0.60
N SER A 96 15.22 -2.78 -0.39
CA SER A 96 15.54 -3.52 -1.62
C SER A 96 16.69 -2.90 -2.39
N GLU A 97 16.74 -1.57 -2.54
CA GLU A 97 17.84 -0.85 -3.22
C GLU A 97 19.19 -1.05 -2.51
N VAL A 98 19.19 -0.84 -1.20
CA VAL A 98 20.37 -1.03 -0.35
C VAL A 98 20.80 -2.51 -0.36
N GLY A 99 19.85 -3.44 -0.39
CA GLY A 99 20.11 -4.87 -0.48
C GLY A 99 20.66 -5.33 -1.83
N ILE A 100 20.41 -4.59 -2.91
CA ILE A 100 21.01 -4.83 -4.23
C ILE A 100 22.46 -4.30 -4.28
N THR A 101 22.70 -3.11 -3.72
CA THR A 101 23.97 -2.39 -3.87
C THR A 101 25.01 -2.70 -2.79
N ASN A 102 24.58 -2.87 -1.53
CA ASN A 102 25.46 -2.89 -0.36
C ASN A 102 25.08 -3.97 0.67
N ARG A 103 24.64 -5.16 0.21
CA ARG A 103 24.06 -6.21 1.07
C ARG A 103 24.89 -6.54 2.32
N LYS A 104 26.21 -6.70 2.20
CA LYS A 104 27.08 -7.10 3.32
C LYS A 104 27.08 -6.06 4.45
N LYS A 105 27.03 -4.76 4.09
CA LYS A 105 27.07 -3.64 5.04
C LYS A 105 25.74 -3.48 5.80
N PHE A 106 24.63 -3.88 5.18
CA PHE A 106 23.27 -3.64 5.71
C PHE A 106 22.47 -4.93 5.96
N ALA A 107 23.15 -6.07 6.16
CA ALA A 107 22.51 -7.36 6.33
C ALA A 107 21.47 -7.38 7.46
N GLY A 108 21.75 -6.71 8.58
CA GLY A 108 20.81 -6.59 9.71
C GLY A 108 19.53 -5.82 9.34
N ILE A 109 19.65 -4.72 8.59
CA ILE A 109 18.51 -3.92 8.14
C ILE A 109 17.68 -4.66 7.09
N ILE A 110 18.35 -5.36 6.17
CA ILE A 110 17.68 -6.17 5.13
C ILE A 110 16.85 -7.31 5.73
N GLY A 111 17.22 -7.82 6.91
CA GLY A 111 16.42 -8.78 7.67
C GLY A 111 15.02 -8.28 8.02
N TRP A 112 14.82 -6.96 8.11
CA TRP A 112 13.52 -6.34 8.37
C TRP A 112 12.67 -6.16 7.11
N HIS A 113 13.25 -6.31 5.91
CA HIS A 113 12.53 -6.10 4.65
C HIS A 113 11.24 -6.93 4.53
N PRO A 114 11.21 -8.24 4.82
CA PRO A 114 9.96 -9.02 4.77
C PRO A 114 8.90 -8.50 5.74
N TRP A 115 9.31 -8.06 6.93
CA TRP A 115 8.40 -7.52 7.95
C TRP A 115 7.73 -6.23 7.51
N LEU A 116 8.46 -5.34 6.83
CA LEU A 116 7.87 -4.11 6.26
C LEU A 116 6.76 -4.43 5.25
N ASN A 117 6.98 -5.43 4.40
CA ASN A 117 5.97 -5.88 3.43
C ASN A 117 4.76 -6.52 4.12
N ILE A 118 4.97 -7.34 5.15
CA ILE A 118 3.89 -7.96 5.94
C ILE A 118 3.06 -6.90 6.65
N LEU A 119 3.71 -5.94 7.32
CA LEU A 119 3.02 -4.85 8.01
C LEU A 119 2.23 -3.98 7.03
N ALA A 120 2.83 -3.61 5.89
CA ALA A 120 2.14 -2.84 4.86
C ALA A 120 0.88 -3.58 4.35
N LEU A 121 0.98 -4.89 4.11
CA LEU A 121 -0.16 -5.69 3.68
C LEU A 121 -1.23 -5.80 4.77
N GLY A 122 -0.84 -6.02 6.03
CA GLY A 122 -1.76 -6.06 7.17
C GLY A 122 -2.53 -4.74 7.35
N PHE A 123 -1.84 -3.61 7.27
CA PHE A 123 -2.48 -2.30 7.30
C PHE A 123 -3.37 -2.05 6.08
N LEU A 124 -2.98 -2.52 4.90
CA LEU A 124 -3.80 -2.41 3.69
C LEU A 124 -5.12 -3.19 3.82
N VAL A 125 -5.07 -4.41 4.37
CA VAL A 125 -6.27 -5.20 4.71
C VAL A 125 -7.14 -4.44 5.70
N ALA A 126 -6.56 -3.95 6.80
CA ALA A 126 -7.31 -3.20 7.82
C ALA A 126 -7.96 -1.93 7.23
N GLN A 127 -7.23 -1.20 6.39
CA GLN A 127 -7.75 -0.01 5.71
C GLN A 127 -8.91 -0.34 4.76
N ALA A 128 -8.82 -1.44 4.02
CA ALA A 128 -9.89 -1.91 3.15
C ALA A 128 -11.15 -2.25 3.96
N PHE A 129 -11.01 -2.96 5.09
CA PHE A 129 -12.12 -3.23 6.00
C PHE A 129 -12.76 -1.95 6.54
N ILE A 130 -11.96 -0.97 6.99
CA ILE A 130 -12.49 0.33 7.45
C ILE A 130 -13.26 1.03 6.33
N GLY A 131 -12.75 0.99 5.09
CA GLY A 131 -13.43 1.58 3.93
C GLY A 131 -14.78 0.92 3.64
N ILE A 132 -14.84 -0.42 3.70
CA ILE A 132 -16.09 -1.17 3.50
C ILE A 132 -17.08 -0.88 4.63
N LEU A 133 -16.65 -0.91 5.89
CA LEU A 133 -17.50 -0.58 7.03
C LEU A 133 -18.08 0.83 6.91
N ALA A 134 -17.26 1.81 6.52
CA ALA A 134 -17.73 3.18 6.31
C ALA A 134 -18.77 3.31 5.18
N LEU A 135 -18.72 2.44 4.16
CA LEU A 135 -19.74 2.37 3.11
C LEU A 135 -21.04 1.70 3.59
N ILE A 136 -20.95 0.69 4.46
CA ILE A 136 -22.12 -0.04 4.98
C ILE A 136 -22.85 0.77 6.07
N GLU A 137 -22.10 1.47 6.93
CA GLU A 137 -22.67 2.32 8.00
C GLU A 137 -23.25 3.63 7.47
N TYR A 138 -23.09 3.91 6.18
CA TYR A 138 -23.69 5.06 5.52
C TYR A 138 -25.22 4.89 5.43
N LYS A 139 -25.94 5.61 6.31
CA LYS A 139 -27.40 5.77 6.28
C LYS A 139 -27.79 7.01 5.49
#